data_AF-A0A938PAQ4-F1
#
_entry.id   AF-A0A938PAQ4-F1
#
_cell.length_a   1.000
_cell.length_b   1.000
_cell.length_c   1.000
_cell.angle_alpha   90.00
_cell.angle_beta   90.00
_cell.angle_gamma   90.00
#
_symmetry.space_group_name_H-M   'P 1'
#
loop_
_entity.id
_entity.type
_entity.pdbx_description
1 polymer ?
#
loop_
_entity_poly.entity_id
_entity_poly.type
_entity_poly.pdbx_seq_one_letter_code
_entity_poly.pdbx_strand_id
1 'polypeptide(L)'
;MKDKFNNPLSDLISDDIYALLKEHNLVDEKAVRDYQIRKKFKELRANRISAGDAIDNIREEYPYLQFDTIRKIVYQISKNNYS
;
A
#
# COMPACT_ATOMS: atom_id res chain seq x y z
N MET A 1 -27.70 1.82 3.83
CA MET A 1 -26.50 2.45 4.43
C MET A 1 -25.38 2.22 3.43
N LYS A 2 -24.81 3.27 2.82
CA LYS A 2 -23.61 3.08 1.99
C LYS A 2 -22.50 2.77 2.99
N ASP A 3 -22.06 1.51 3.07
CA ASP A 3 -20.78 1.20 3.68
C ASP A 3 -19.77 2.18 3.10
N LYS A 4 -19.04 2.88 3.96
CA LYS A 4 -17.97 3.79 3.53
C LYS A 4 -16.93 2.94 2.82
N PHE A 5 -17.12 2.78 1.53
CA PHE A 5 -16.24 2.04 0.66
C PHE A 5 -14.92 2.80 0.63
N ASN A 6 -13.93 2.25 1.35
CA ASN A 6 -12.66 2.92 1.54
C ASN A 6 -11.76 2.62 0.35
N ASN A 7 -11.76 3.50 -0.66
CA ASN A 7 -10.94 3.35 -1.85
C ASN A 7 -9.45 3.52 -1.49
N PRO A 8 -8.65 2.45 -1.54
CA PRO A 8 -7.24 2.47 -1.16
C PRO A 8 -6.36 3.24 -2.17
N LEU A 9 -6.90 3.57 -3.34
CA LEU A 9 -6.26 4.28 -4.44
C LEU A 9 -6.93 5.64 -4.72
N SER A 10 -7.60 6.22 -3.73
CA SER A 10 -8.35 7.50 -3.87
C SER A 10 -7.49 8.68 -4.31
N ASP A 11 -6.18 8.66 -4.10
CA ASP A 11 -5.25 9.67 -4.62
C ASP A 11 -4.96 9.52 -6.12
N LEU A 12 -5.32 8.38 -6.72
CA LEU A 12 -5.01 8.02 -8.11
C LEU A 12 -6.27 7.93 -8.98
N ILE A 13 -7.35 7.36 -8.44
CA ILE A 13 -8.60 7.10 -9.16
C ILE A 13 -9.81 7.34 -8.26
N SER A 14 -10.93 7.75 -8.85
CA SER A 14 -12.18 7.95 -8.10
C SER A 14 -12.74 6.62 -7.58
N ASP A 15 -13.61 6.72 -6.57
CA ASP A 15 -14.27 5.56 -5.95
C ASP A 15 -15.07 4.74 -6.96
N ASP A 16 -15.73 5.41 -7.91
CA ASP A 16 -16.50 4.76 -8.98
C ASP A 16 -15.60 3.93 -9.90
N ILE A 17 -14.42 4.44 -10.26
CA ILE A 17 -13.46 3.71 -11.09
C ILE A 17 -12.86 2.54 -10.34
N TYR A 18 -12.47 2.72 -9.06
CA TYR A 18 -11.96 1.61 -8.26
C TYR A 18 -13.03 0.52 -8.07
N ALA A 19 -14.28 0.90 -7.82
CA ALA A 19 -15.39 -0.05 -7.69
C ALA A 19 -15.61 -0.85 -8.99
N LEU A 20 -15.61 -0.18 -10.14
CA LEU A 20 -15.71 -0.84 -11.45
C LEU A 20 -14.56 -1.83 -11.70
N LEU A 21 -13.31 -1.40 -11.47
CA LEU A 21 -12.15 -2.27 -11.65
C LEU A 21 -12.21 -3.48 -10.71
N LYS A 22 -12.67 -3.29 -9.47
CA LYS A 22 -12.80 -4.35 -8.47
C LYS A 22 -13.88 -5.35 -8.85
N GLU A 23 -15.03 -4.89 -9.33
CA GLU A 23 -16.14 -5.74 -9.81
C GLU A 23 -15.69 -6.67 -10.94
N HIS A 24 -14.83 -6.18 -11.83
CA HIS A 24 -14.28 -6.97 -12.94
C HIS A 24 -13.01 -7.77 -12.58
N ASN A 25 -12.60 -7.84 -11.31
CA ASN A 25 -11.37 -8.49 -10.86
C ASN A 25 -10.09 -7.97 -11.57
N LEU A 26 -10.07 -6.68 -11.92
CA LEU A 26 -8.94 -6.02 -12.59
C LEU A 26 -7.96 -5.36 -11.60
N VAL A 27 -8.19 -5.52 -10.30
CA VAL A 27 -7.35 -4.97 -9.23
C VAL A 27 -6.56 -6.09 -8.57
N ASP A 28 -5.22 -5.97 -8.62
CA ASP A 28 -4.34 -6.84 -7.83
C ASP A 28 -4.28 -6.33 -6.39
N GLU A 29 -4.98 -7.02 -5.48
CA GLU A 29 -5.03 -6.70 -4.05
C GLU A 29 -3.63 -6.70 -3.39
N LYS A 30 -2.69 -7.52 -3.87
CA LYS A 30 -1.30 -7.51 -3.39
C LYS A 30 -0.61 -6.23 -3.82
N ALA A 31 -0.77 -5.82 -5.08
CA ALA A 31 -0.17 -4.58 -5.58
C ALA A 31 -0.74 -3.34 -4.88
N VAL A 32 -2.04 -3.33 -4.61
CA VAL A 32 -2.73 -2.29 -3.83
C VAL A 32 -2.17 -2.21 -2.41
N ARG A 33 -2.06 -3.33 -1.71
CA ARG A 33 -1.46 -3.38 -0.38
C ARG A 33 -0.02 -2.85 -0.40
N ASP A 34 0.79 -3.31 -1.34
CA ASP A 34 2.19 -2.88 -1.44
C ASP A 34 2.30 -1.37 -1.72
N TYR A 35 1.35 -0.79 -2.47
CA TYR A 35 1.24 0.66 -2.66
C TYR A 35 0.90 1.38 -1.36
N GLN A 36 -0.08 0.90 -0.59
CA GLN A 36 -0.43 1.49 0.70
C GLN A 36 0.75 1.46 1.69
N ILE A 37 1.47 0.33 1.76
CA ILE A 37 2.67 0.18 2.58
C ILE A 37 3.72 1.22 2.19
N ARG A 38 3.97 1.41 0.88
CA ARG A 38 4.92 2.44 0.39
C ARG A 38 4.46 3.85 0.75
N LYS A 39 3.16 4.14 0.63
CA LYS A 39 2.59 5.46 0.97
C LYS A 39 2.78 5.75 2.46
N LYS A 40 2.36 4.83 3.33
CA LYS A 40 2.52 4.95 4.79
C LYS A 40 3.99 5.10 5.19
N PHE A 41 4.88 4.31 4.61
CA PHE A 41 6.31 4.44 4.88
C PHE A 41 6.84 5.83 4.54
N LYS A 42 6.46 6.39 3.37
CA LYS A 42 6.85 7.75 2.99
C LYS A 42 6.33 8.80 3.98
N GLU A 43 5.09 8.67 4.45
CA GLU A 43 4.50 9.56 5.45
C GLU A 43 5.27 9.50 6.79
N LEU A 44 5.56 8.29 7.29
CA LEU A 44 6.34 8.10 8.52
C LEU A 44 7.74 8.70 8.40
N ARG A 45 8.40 8.53 7.25
CA ARG A 45 9.72 9.12 6.97
C ARG A 45 9.67 10.64 6.88
N ALA A 46 8.61 11.22 6.33
CA ALA A 46 8.39 12.68 6.31
C ALA A 46 8.24 13.24 7.74
N ASN A 47 7.64 12.46 8.65
CA ASN A 47 7.53 12.76 10.07
C ASN A 47 8.81 12.46 10.89
N ARG A 48 9.96 12.25 10.22
CA ARG A 48 11.28 11.99 10.82
C ARG A 48 11.39 10.71 11.66
N ILE A 49 10.46 9.77 11.51
CA ILE A 49 10.55 8.45 12.13
C ILE A 49 11.67 7.65 11.47
N SER A 50 12.47 6.92 12.25
CA SER A 50 13.59 6.11 11.73
C SER A 50 13.07 5.02 10.76
N ALA A 51 13.92 4.51 9.87
CA ALA A 51 13.49 3.51 8.90
C ALA A 51 13.06 2.19 9.58
N GLY A 52 13.80 1.78 10.62
CA GLY A 52 13.46 0.59 11.42
C GLY A 52 12.11 0.77 12.11
N ASP A 53 11.94 1.87 12.84
CA ASP A 53 10.70 2.15 13.57
C ASP A 53 9.50 2.32 12.63
N ALA A 54 9.71 2.90 11.44
CA ALA A 54 8.67 3.03 10.43
C ALA A 54 8.23 1.65 9.89
N ILE A 55 9.17 0.73 9.68
CA ILE A 55 8.85 -0.65 9.27
C ILE A 55 8.12 -1.38 10.39
N ASP A 56 8.54 -1.23 11.65
CA ASP A 56 7.85 -1.84 12.79
C ASP A 56 6.44 -1.28 12.97
N ASN A 57 6.24 0.04 12.82
CA ASN A 57 4.90 0.67 12.81
C ASN A 57 3.99 0.05 11.73
N ILE A 58 4.50 -0.11 10.51
CA ILE A 58 3.73 -0.74 9.42
C ILE A 58 3.43 -2.21 9.76
N ARG A 59 4.34 -2.91 10.44
CA ARG A 59 4.13 -4.30 10.84
C ARG A 59 2.98 -4.45 11.83
N GLU A 60 2.70 -3.45 12.66
CA GLU A 60 1.53 -3.46 13.54
C GLU A 60 0.21 -3.47 12.75
N GLU A 61 0.15 -2.78 11.61
CA GLU A 61 -1.01 -2.77 10.70
C GLU A 61 -1.10 -4.04 9.83
N TYR A 62 0.06 -4.65 9.54
CA TYR A 62 0.17 -5.86 8.71
C TYR A 62 0.94 -6.98 9.45
N PRO A 63 0.38 -7.54 10.56
CA PRO A 63 1.10 -8.46 11.44
C PRO A 63 1.48 -9.79 10.78
N TYR A 64 0.82 -10.13 9.67
CA TYR A 64 1.14 -11.31 8.86
C TYR A 64 2.37 -11.11 7.95
N LEU A 65 2.87 -9.88 7.80
CA LEU A 65 4.08 -9.59 7.04
C LEU A 65 5.30 -9.59 7.96
N GLN A 66 6.35 -10.27 7.53
CA GLN A 66 7.64 -10.22 8.20
C GLN A 66 8.31 -8.85 7.98
N PHE A 67 9.12 -8.41 8.94
CA PHE A 67 9.90 -7.16 8.84
C PHE A 67 10.64 -7.07 7.50
N ASP A 68 11.31 -8.16 7.12
CA ASP A 68 12.10 -8.22 5.89
C ASP A 68 11.24 -8.16 4.61
N THR A 69 9.99 -8.61 4.69
CA THR A 69 9.01 -8.49 3.60
C THR A 69 8.58 -7.03 3.44
N ILE A 70 8.27 -6.35 4.53
CA ILE A 70 7.93 -4.91 4.50
C ILE A 70 9.12 -4.11 3.99
N ARG A 71 10.34 -4.40 4.47
CA ARG A 71 11.58 -3.79 3.99
C ARG A 71 11.72 -3.93 2.47
N LYS A 72 11.49 -5.14 1.92
CA LYS A 72 11.52 -5.35 0.46
C LYS A 72 10.45 -4.51 -0.24
N ILE A 73 9.23 -4.43 0.27
CA ILE A 73 8.15 -3.64 -0.34
C ILE A 73 8.49 -2.14 -0.39
N VAL A 74 9.04 -1.58 0.69
CA VAL A 74 9.32 -0.14 0.79
C VAL A 74 10.58 0.28 0.03
N TYR A 75 11.55 -0.63 -0.13
CA TYR A 75 12.81 -0.35 -0.84
C TYR A 75 12.87 -0.90 -2.28
N GLN A 76 11.95 -1.78 -2.70
CA GLN A 76 11.80 -2.14 -4.11
C GLN A 76 11.17 -0.98 -4.88
N ILE A 77 11.99 0.01 -5.21
CA ILE A 77 11.71 1.00 -6.24
C ILE A 77 11.91 0.27 -7.58
N SER A 78 10.80 -0.20 -8.16
CA SER A 78 10.66 -0.57 -9.58
C SER A 78 11.85 -1.32 -10.23
N LYS A 79 11.87 -2.66 -10.13
CA LYS A 79 12.07 -3.41 -11.38
C LYS A 79 10.70 -3.41 -12.07
N ASN A 80 10.43 -2.38 -12.86
CA ASN A 80 9.32 -2.44 -13.80
C ASN A 80 9.63 -3.59 -14.77
N ASN A 81 8.86 -4.67 -14.70
CA ASN A 81 8.89 -5.77 -15.68
C ASN A 81 8.11 -5.37 -16.95
N TYR A 82 8.38 -4.17 -17.46
CA TYR A 82 8.07 -3.82 -18.85
C TYR A 82 9.41 -3.83 -19.59
N SER A 83 9.91 -5.03 -19.87
CA SER A 83 10.94 -5.29 -20.88
C SER A 83 10.32 -6.20 -21.93
#